data_AF-A0A931V805-F1
#
_entry.id   AF-A0A931V805-F1
#
_cell.length_a   1.000
_cell.length_b   1.000
_cell.length_c   1.000
_cell.angle_alpha   90.00
_cell.angle_beta   90.00
_cell.angle_gamma   90.00
#
_symmetry.space_group_name_H-M   'P 1'
#
loop_
_entity.id
_entity.type
_entity.pdbx_description
1 polymer ?
#
loop_
_entity_poly.entity_id
_entity_poly.type
_entity_poly.pdbx_seq_one_letter_code
_entity_poly.pdbx_strand_id
1 'polypeptide(L)'
;MTRPTEADVLAEIQRIVRDELEIDSAITSEQRLASELDSLSRTVLAVSLEDRFRVRLTEEDAQLATLGDLARAIVARSGARSGES
;
A
#
# COMPACT_ATOMS: atom_id res chain seq x y z
N MET A 1 19.87 1.34 4.91
CA MET A 1 18.42 1.07 5.09
C MET A 1 18.05 -0.02 4.11
N THR A 2 17.58 -1.16 4.60
CA THR A 2 17.20 -2.32 3.77
C THR A 2 15.94 -2.00 2.98
N ARG A 3 15.86 -2.38 1.69
CA ARG A 3 14.62 -2.25 0.92
C ARG A 3 13.52 -3.07 1.61
N PRO A 4 12.29 -2.53 1.77
CA PRO A 4 11.17 -3.32 2.23
C PRO A 4 10.86 -4.42 1.22
N THR A 5 10.48 -5.61 1.70
CA THR A 5 9.97 -6.68 0.84
C THR A 5 8.48 -6.53 0.60
N GLU A 6 7.92 -7.25 -0.38
CA GLU A 6 6.46 -7.26 -0.62
C GLU A 6 5.69 -7.71 0.63
N ALA A 7 6.25 -8.62 1.42
CA ALA A 7 5.67 -9.08 2.68
C ALA A 7 5.67 -7.98 3.76
N ASP A 8 6.72 -7.18 3.87
CA ASP A 8 6.77 -6.04 4.79
C ASP A 8 5.70 -5.00 4.44
N VAL A 9 5.55 -4.70 3.15
CA VAL A 9 4.53 -3.74 2.68
C VAL A 9 3.13 -4.28 2.93
N LEU A 10 2.86 -5.56 2.64
CA LEU A 10 1.56 -6.18 2.90
C LEU A 10 1.21 -6.20 4.40
N ALA A 11 2.18 -6.49 5.27
CA ALA A 11 1.96 -6.46 6.71
C ALA A 11 1.60 -5.04 7.21
N GLU A 12 2.27 -4.03 6.66
CA GLU A 12 2.00 -2.63 7.02
C GLU A 12 0.65 -2.16 6.48
N ILE A 13 0.28 -2.56 5.25
CA ILE A 13 -1.06 -2.28 4.71
C ILE A 13 -2.13 -2.92 5.60
N GLN A 14 -1.99 -4.20 5.97
CA GLN A 14 -2.93 -4.87 6.87
C GLN A 14 -3.01 -4.18 8.23
N ARG A 15 -1.90 -3.65 8.74
CA ARG A 15 -1.88 -2.86 9.96
C ARG A 15 -2.68 -1.57 9.80
N ILE A 16 -2.44 -0.78 8.75
CA ILE A 16 -3.17 0.48 8.50
C ILE A 16 -4.67 0.20 8.34
N VAL A 17 -5.02 -0.84 7.58
CA VAL A 17 -6.42 -1.24 7.36
C VAL A 17 -7.10 -1.64 8.68
N ARG A 18 -6.38 -2.30 9.59
CA ARG A 18 -6.93 -2.71 10.89
C ARG A 18 -6.97 -1.57 11.91
N ASP A 19 -5.88 -0.81 12.02
CA ASP A 19 -5.62 0.15 13.09
C ASP A 19 -6.22 1.52 12.76
N GLU A 20 -6.11 1.98 11.51
CA GLU A 20 -6.60 3.29 11.07
C GLU A 20 -8.00 3.22 10.45
N LEU A 21 -8.31 2.14 9.72
CA LEU A 21 -9.59 1.99 9.05
C LEU A 21 -10.60 1.12 9.83
N GLU A 22 -10.16 0.49 10.92
CA GLU A 22 -10.98 -0.39 11.77
C GLU A 22 -11.66 -1.54 10.99
N ILE A 23 -11.07 -1.95 9.86
CA ILE A 23 -11.59 -3.02 9.02
C ILE A 23 -11.04 -4.36 9.53
N ASP A 24 -11.89 -5.15 10.18
CA ASP A 24 -11.53 -6.48 10.69
C ASP A 24 -11.65 -7.60 9.64
N SER A 25 -12.14 -7.26 8.44
CA SER A 25 -12.18 -8.19 7.30
C SER A 25 -10.76 -8.70 7.00
N ALA A 26 -10.60 -10.02 6.88
CA ALA A 26 -9.33 -10.63 6.53
C ALA A 26 -8.97 -10.27 5.08
N ILE A 27 -8.38 -9.10 4.87
CA ILE A 27 -8.03 -8.62 3.54
C ILE A 27 -6.84 -9.43 3.02
N THR A 28 -7.11 -10.31 2.07
CA THR A 28 -6.10 -11.11 1.38
C THR A 28 -5.38 -10.30 0.30
N SER A 29 -4.15 -10.67 -0.04
CA SER A 29 -3.35 -10.01 -1.10
C SER A 29 -4.06 -9.97 -2.46
N GLU A 30 -4.98 -10.90 -2.71
CA GLU A 30 -5.76 -11.04 -3.95
C GLU A 30 -7.12 -10.31 -3.89
N GLN A 31 -7.53 -9.81 -2.73
CA GLN A 31 -8.81 -9.11 -2.59
C GLN A 31 -8.78 -7.75 -3.26
N ARG A 32 -9.94 -7.37 -3.79
CA ARG A 32 -10.11 -6.07 -4.44
C ARG A 32 -10.27 -4.94 -3.43
N LEU A 33 -9.21 -4.14 -3.31
CA LEU A 33 -9.21 -2.84 -2.63
C LEU A 33 -10.43 -1.98 -2.98
N ALA A 34 -10.81 -1.99 -4.27
CA ALA A 34 -11.91 -1.17 -4.77
C ALA A 34 -13.31 -1.61 -4.29
N SER A 35 -13.46 -2.83 -3.77
CA SER A 35 -14.74 -3.33 -3.27
C SER A 35 -14.89 -3.16 -1.76
N GLU A 36 -13.77 -3.20 -1.02
CA GLU A 36 -13.75 -3.15 0.44
C GLU A 36 -13.52 -1.73 0.98
N LEU A 37 -12.81 -0.88 0.24
CA LEU A 37 -12.46 0.47 0.69
C LEU A 37 -13.31 1.53 0.00
N ASP A 38 -13.90 2.39 0.82
CA ASP A 38 -14.53 3.63 0.37
C ASP A 38 -13.47 4.63 -0.14
N SER A 39 -13.90 5.67 -0.86
CA SER A 39 -13.03 6.68 -1.45
C SER A 39 -12.09 7.30 -0.40
N LEU A 40 -12.62 7.60 0.78
CA LEU A 40 -11.85 8.16 1.89
C LEU A 40 -10.80 7.16 2.42
N SER A 41 -11.19 5.92 2.64
CA SER A 41 -10.30 4.87 3.14
C SER A 41 -9.12 4.60 2.20
N ARG A 42 -9.31 4.73 0.88
CA ARG A 42 -8.23 4.64 -0.11
C ARG A 42 -7.26 5.79 0.00
N THR A 43 -7.76 7.02 0.19
CA THR A 43 -6.89 8.19 0.39
C THR A 43 -6.08 8.06 1.67
N VAL A 44 -6.70 7.64 2.78
CA VAL A 44 -6.00 7.43 4.07
C VAL A 44 -4.93 6.36 3.93
N LEU A 45 -5.24 5.25 3.26
CA LEU A 45 -4.29 4.18 3.00
C LEU A 45 -3.12 4.68 2.14
N ALA A 46 -3.40 5.40 1.05
CA ALA A 46 -2.38 5.96 0.17
C ALA A 46 -1.44 6.91 0.93
N VAL A 47 -1.99 7.88 1.67
CA VAL A 47 -1.21 8.85 2.45
C VAL A 47 -0.34 8.15 3.51
N SER A 48 -0.90 7.17 4.21
CA SER A 48 -0.17 6.42 5.24
C SER A 48 1.00 5.62 4.63
N LEU A 49 0.80 5.02 3.45
CA LEU A 49 1.86 4.28 2.75
C LEU A 49 2.93 5.20 2.17
N GLU A 50 2.53 6.37 1.64
CA GLU A 50 3.46 7.38 1.15
C GLU A 50 4.37 7.91 2.27
N ASP A 51 3.81 8.24 3.43
CA ASP A 51 4.59 8.69 4.59
C ASP A 51 5.55 7.60 5.07
N ARG A 52 5.03 6.37 5.20
CA ARG A 52 5.76 5.24 5.79
C ARG A 52 6.91 4.76 4.92
N PHE A 53 6.66 4.58 3.63
CA PHE A 53 7.66 4.09 2.67
C PHE A 53 8.40 5.22 1.95
N ARG A 54 8.06 6.48 2.22
CA ARG A 54 8.63 7.68 1.58
C ARG A 54 8.53 7.61 0.05
N VAL A 55 7.45 7.03 -0.47
CA VAL A 55 7.14 6.92 -1.91
C VAL A 55 6.06 7.94 -2.28
N ARG A 56 5.89 8.17 -3.60
CA ARG A 56 4.71 8.89 -4.13
C ARG A 56 3.80 7.89 -4.81
N LEU A 57 2.58 7.73 -4.32
CA LEU A 57 1.53 6.92 -4.94
C LEU A 57 0.71 7.84 -5.87
N THR A 58 0.42 7.38 -7.07
CA THR A 58 -0.55 8.10 -7.92
C THR A 58 -1.97 7.65 -7.61
N GLU A 59 -2.95 8.41 -8.08
CA GLU A 59 -4.35 8.01 -8.01
C GLU A 59 -4.61 6.68 -8.73
N GLU A 60 -3.81 6.34 -9.76
CA GLU A 60 -3.87 5.05 -10.43
C GLU A 60 -3.34 3.92 -9.54
N ASP A 61 -2.26 4.18 -8.78
CA ASP A 61 -1.75 3.23 -7.79
C ASP A 61 -2.77 2.98 -6.66
N ALA A 62 -3.50 4.01 -6.24
CA ALA A 62 -4.57 3.90 -5.24
C ALA A 62 -5.84 3.19 -5.78
N GLN A 63 -5.97 3.10 -7.11
CA GLN A 63 -7.03 2.36 -7.80
C GLN A 63 -6.61 0.94 -8.19
N LEU A 64 -5.41 0.49 -7.80
CA LEU A 64 -4.93 -0.84 -8.13
C LEU A 64 -5.90 -1.92 -7.66
N ALA A 65 -5.98 -2.97 -8.46
CA ALA A 65 -7.00 -3.99 -8.32
C ALA A 65 -6.83 -4.79 -7.02
N THR A 66 -5.63 -4.92 -6.46
CA THR A 66 -5.35 -5.76 -5.29
C THR A 66 -4.31 -5.17 -4.34
N LEU A 67 -4.31 -5.64 -3.09
CA LEU A 67 -3.26 -5.31 -2.12
C LEU A 67 -1.86 -5.74 -2.59
N GLY A 68 -1.76 -6.86 -3.31
CA GLY A 68 -0.51 -7.35 -3.88
C GLY A 68 0.07 -6.41 -4.94
N ASP A 69 -0.77 -5.88 -5.83
CA ASP A 69 -0.36 -4.89 -6.84
C ASP A 69 0.18 -3.62 -6.17
N LEU A 70 -0.52 -3.12 -5.14
CA LEU A 70 -0.09 -1.94 -4.40
C LEU A 70 1.25 -2.17 -3.69
N ALA A 71 1.42 -3.33 -3.04
CA ALA A 71 2.67 -3.69 -2.40
C ALA A 71 3.83 -3.74 -3.39
N ARG A 72 3.61 -4.32 -4.57
CA ARG A 72 4.63 -4.42 -5.62
C ARG A 72 5.02 -3.06 -6.19
N ALA A 73 4.06 -2.15 -6.36
CA ALA A 73 4.31 -0.77 -6.78
C ALA A 73 5.20 0.00 -5.77
N ILE A 74 4.93 -0.17 -4.47
CA ILE A 74 5.70 0.45 -3.39
C ILE A 74 7.12 -0.10 -3.33
N VAL A 75 7.28 -1.43 -3.42
CA VAL A 75 8.61 -2.07 -3.44
C VAL A 75 9.43 -1.57 -4.63
N ALA A 76 8.83 -1.51 -5.82
CA ALA A 76 9.48 -1.00 -7.02
C ALA A 76 9.95 0.46 -6.85
N ARG A 77 9.10 1.34 -6.29
CA ARG A 77 9.44 2.76 -6.06
C ARG A 77 10.45 2.98 -4.93
N SER A 78 10.31 2.28 -3.80
CA SER A 78 11.26 2.38 -2.69
C SER A 78 12.65 1.92 -3.11
N GLY A 79 12.70 0.99 -4.08
CA GLY A 79 13.93 0.53 -4.65
C GLY A 79 14.56 1.44 -5.69
N ALA A 80 13.76 2.06 -6.56
CA ALA A 80 14.26 2.94 -7.61
C ALA A 80 15.01 4.16 -7.06
N ARG A 81 14.71 4.60 -5.82
CA ARG A 81 15.39 5.72 -5.14
C ARG A 81 16.88 5.51 -4.85
N SER A 82 17.46 4.35 -5.18
CA SER A 82 18.91 4.09 -5.11
C SER A 82 19.60 4.08 -6.48
N GLY A 83 18.92 4.49 -7.55
CA GLY A 83 19.41 4.35 -8.93
C GLY A 83 19.34 5.62 -9.79
N GLU A 84 19.37 6.82 -9.20
CA GLU A 84 19.57 8.05 -9.98
C GLU A 84 21.01 8.54 -9.74
N SER A 85 21.88 8.21 -10.72
CA SER A 85 23.27 8.69 -10.88
C SER A 85 23.33 9.82 -11.88
#